data_AF-A0A644VXR8-F1
#
_entry.id   AF-A0A644VXR8-F1
#
_cell.length_a   1.000
_cell.length_b   1.000
_cell.length_c   1.000
_cell.angle_alpha   90.00
_cell.angle_beta   90.00
_cell.angle_gamma   90.00
#
_symmetry.space_group_name_H-M   'P 1'
#
loop_
_entity.id
_entity.type
_entity.pdbx_description
1 polymer ?
#
loop_
_entity_poly.entity_id
_entity_poly.type
_entity_poly.pdbx_seq_one_letter_code
_entity_poly.pdbx_strand_id
1 'polypeptide(L)'
;MIVSVNPDPNRKDFDLLLNSTISELNVHAKSSSKKVSTLLGRNLEPYVKDVMTDLAVGTAFENSIELIGGQKFPDIVAKKYYGIEVKTTTQNHWKTTGNSVLESTRVDNVERIFMLFAKLASPIEFRCRPYEEVLSEVVVTHSPRYLIDMNLEEGNTIFDKIKMPYDTLRKKENPIRPIVDYYKSKLKPGEELWWMDAENNSKPSNIVIRIWNNLSLNEKQELKNRAMTYFPELFGNSSDKFGRLAIWLVTREAVVCPNVRDLFTAGGKSDYLVGKKTYKKVPRIFLNLFDNVPSIVETIFNTSAFELSEYWETKTSEKNKLFDWIELVAEHSKKIQDAKHLNIKQILTDIALK
;
A
#
# COMPACT_ATOMS: atom_id res chain seq x y z
N MET A 1 -24.72 -7.90 46.87
CA MET A 1 -24.19 -7.45 45.58
C MET A 1 -22.70 -7.19 45.79
N ILE A 2 -21.85 -8.13 45.42
CA ILE A 2 -20.40 -7.98 45.59
C ILE A 2 -19.96 -7.08 44.42
N VAL A 3 -19.77 -5.79 44.70
CA VAL A 3 -19.12 -4.88 43.77
C VAL A 3 -17.65 -5.27 43.76
N SER A 4 -17.24 -6.04 42.76
CA SER A 4 -15.83 -6.31 42.47
C SER A 4 -15.22 -5.00 41.97
N VAL A 5 -14.71 -4.20 42.90
CA VAL A 5 -13.84 -3.06 42.61
C VAL A 5 -12.45 -3.63 42.37
N ASN A 6 -12.20 -4.20 41.19
CA ASN A 6 -10.83 -4.44 40.77
C ASN A 6 -10.27 -3.06 40.40
N PRO A 7 -9.29 -2.50 41.14
CA PRO A 7 -8.67 -1.25 40.74
C PRO A 7 -7.98 -1.49 39.39
N ASP A 8 -8.33 -0.66 38.39
CA ASP A 8 -7.69 -0.68 37.08
C ASP A 8 -6.16 -0.72 37.28
N PRO A 9 -5.43 -1.65 36.63
CA PRO A 9 -3.99 -1.66 36.74
C PRO A 9 -3.39 -0.32 36.31
N ASN A 10 -2.51 0.27 37.13
CA ASN A 10 -2.02 1.64 36.94
C ASN A 10 -1.33 1.80 35.58
N ARG A 11 -1.82 2.75 34.78
CA ARG A 11 -1.27 3.07 33.45
C ARG A 11 0.22 3.43 33.48
N LYS A 12 0.67 4.17 34.49
CA LYS A 12 2.07 4.57 34.63
C LYS A 12 2.99 3.35 34.79
N ASP A 13 2.57 2.38 35.58
CA ASP A 13 3.35 1.17 35.81
C ASP A 13 3.42 0.32 34.53
N PHE A 14 2.35 0.30 33.74
CA PHE A 14 2.35 -0.39 32.45
C PHE A 14 3.22 0.32 31.41
N ASP A 15 3.17 1.66 31.36
CA ASP A 15 4.04 2.45 30.48
C ASP A 15 5.53 2.22 30.82
N LEU A 16 5.87 2.07 32.11
CA LEU A 16 7.23 1.70 32.53
C LEU A 16 7.61 0.31 32.02
N LEU A 17 6.75 -0.70 32.16
CA LEU A 17 6.99 -2.04 31.64
C LEU A 17 7.19 -2.03 30.12
N LEU A 18 6.34 -1.30 29.38
CA LEU A 18 6.45 -1.17 27.92
C LEU A 18 7.75 -0.49 27.50
N ASN A 19 8.12 0.61 28.16
CA ASN A 19 9.36 1.33 27.87
C ASN A 19 10.60 0.48 28.14
N SER A 20 10.63 -0.23 29.27
CA SER A 20 11.70 -1.20 29.57
C SER A 20 11.76 -2.31 28.53
N THR A 21 10.61 -2.84 28.12
CA THR A 21 10.51 -3.88 27.08
C THR A 21 11.10 -3.39 25.76
N ILE A 22 10.72 -2.19 25.30
CA ILE A 22 11.23 -1.62 24.05
C ILE A 22 12.73 -1.32 24.13
N SER A 23 13.21 -0.83 25.27
CA SER A 23 14.64 -0.63 25.50
C SER A 23 15.40 -1.95 25.36
N GLU A 24 14.93 -3.01 26.03
CA GLU A 24 15.56 -4.33 26.02
C GLU A 24 15.54 -4.96 24.62
N LEU A 25 14.40 -4.90 23.92
CA LEU A 25 14.30 -5.40 22.55
C LEU A 25 15.25 -4.66 21.59
N ASN A 26 15.43 -3.35 21.75
CA ASN A 26 16.39 -2.58 20.95
C ASN A 26 17.86 -2.87 21.35
N VAL A 27 18.13 -3.25 22.60
CA VAL A 27 19.46 -3.77 23.01
C VAL A 27 19.71 -5.11 22.31
N HIS A 28 18.75 -6.03 22.33
CA HIS A 28 18.83 -7.30 21.62
C HIS A 28 19.00 -7.13 20.10
N ALA A 29 18.32 -6.16 19.50
CA ALA A 29 18.44 -5.82 18.08
C ALA A 29 19.88 -5.47 17.70
N LYS A 30 20.60 -4.77 18.59
CA LYS A 30 22.00 -4.36 18.39
C LYS A 30 22.99 -5.48 18.71
N SER A 31 22.81 -6.18 19.83
CA SER A 31 23.75 -7.20 20.32
C SER A 31 23.62 -8.54 19.60
N SER A 32 22.42 -8.87 19.13
CA SER A 32 22.05 -10.18 18.58
C SER A 32 21.25 -10.05 17.27
N SER A 33 21.63 -9.10 16.40
CA SER A 33 20.91 -8.75 15.17
C SER A 33 20.58 -9.95 14.27
N LYS A 34 21.48 -10.93 14.15
CA LYS A 34 21.26 -12.17 13.38
C LYS A 34 20.17 -13.07 13.95
N LYS A 35 19.98 -13.10 15.28
CA LYS A 35 18.91 -13.86 15.93
C LYS A 35 17.59 -13.13 15.81
N VAL A 36 17.60 -11.81 15.97
CA VAL A 36 16.39 -10.99 15.92
C VAL A 36 15.82 -10.90 14.50
N SER A 37 16.68 -10.86 13.47
CA SER A 37 16.23 -10.81 12.08
C SER A 37 15.46 -12.06 11.62
N THR A 38 15.57 -13.19 12.33
CA THR A 38 14.85 -14.42 12.03
C THR A 38 13.49 -14.52 12.74
N LEU A 39 13.15 -13.56 13.60
CA LEU A 39 11.87 -13.48 14.32
C LEU A 39 10.75 -12.93 13.40
N LEU A 40 10.48 -13.63 12.31
CA LEU A 40 9.41 -13.30 11.36
C LEU A 40 8.08 -13.94 11.77
N GLY A 41 6.98 -13.22 11.54
CA GLY A 41 5.63 -13.70 11.79
C GLY A 41 5.43 -14.18 13.23
N ARG A 42 4.88 -15.39 13.38
CA ARG A 42 4.51 -16.02 14.66
C ARG A 42 5.64 -16.20 15.68
N ASN A 43 6.90 -15.99 15.29
CA ASN A 43 8.04 -16.18 16.18
C ASN A 43 8.32 -14.93 17.04
N LEU A 44 7.83 -13.75 16.64
CA LEU A 44 8.08 -12.53 17.39
C LEU A 44 7.19 -12.42 18.64
N GLU A 45 5.92 -12.81 18.56
CA GLU A 45 4.97 -12.66 19.68
C GLU A 45 5.44 -13.43 20.94
N PRO A 46 5.88 -14.71 20.86
CA PRO A 46 6.40 -15.41 22.03
C PRO A 46 7.66 -14.74 22.59
N TYR A 47 8.53 -14.25 21.71
CA TYR A 47 9.77 -13.57 22.11
C TYR A 47 9.50 -12.27 22.87
N VAL A 48 8.56 -11.45 22.39
CA VAL A 48 8.11 -10.23 23.09
C VAL A 48 7.49 -10.61 24.43
N LYS A 49 6.60 -11.61 24.46
CA LYS A 49 5.95 -12.07 25.69
C LYS A 49 6.98 -12.52 26.74
N ASP A 50 8.03 -13.24 26.35
CA ASP A 50 9.06 -13.72 27.28
C ASP A 50 9.87 -12.55 27.86
N VAL A 51 10.33 -11.61 27.01
CA VAL A 51 11.01 -10.39 27.49
C VAL A 51 10.13 -9.59 28.45
N MET A 52 8.84 -9.42 28.13
CA MET A 52 7.88 -8.76 29.01
C MET A 52 7.68 -9.51 30.33
N THR A 53 7.67 -10.84 30.31
CA THR A 53 7.49 -11.68 31.50
C THR A 53 8.67 -11.50 32.45
N ASP A 54 9.90 -11.54 31.92
CA ASP A 54 11.12 -11.37 32.70
C ASP A 54 11.19 -9.98 33.34
N LEU A 55 10.83 -8.94 32.59
CA LEU A 55 10.78 -7.56 33.09
C LEU A 55 9.61 -7.27 34.03
N ALA A 56 8.57 -8.09 34.01
CA ALA A 56 7.41 -7.94 34.90
C ALA A 56 7.66 -8.50 36.31
N VAL A 57 8.71 -9.28 36.54
CA VAL A 57 9.05 -9.83 37.86
C VAL A 57 9.25 -8.71 38.89
N GLY A 58 8.56 -8.81 40.03
CA GLY A 58 8.58 -7.78 41.07
C GLY A 58 7.70 -6.56 40.79
N THR A 59 6.92 -6.57 39.70
CA THR A 59 5.97 -5.50 39.35
C THR A 59 4.51 -5.95 39.54
N ALA A 60 3.56 -5.01 39.42
CA ALA A 60 2.13 -5.32 39.45
C ALA A 60 1.63 -6.20 38.27
N PHE A 61 2.49 -6.49 37.30
CA PHE A 61 2.20 -7.32 36.12
C PHE A 61 2.85 -8.71 36.18
N GLU A 62 3.57 -9.03 37.26
CA GLU A 62 4.16 -10.36 37.45
C GLU A 62 3.09 -11.45 37.30
N ASN A 63 3.43 -12.54 36.60
CA ASN A 63 2.54 -13.66 36.32
C ASN A 63 1.23 -13.30 35.59
N SER A 64 1.17 -12.15 34.92
CA SER A 64 -0.04 -11.68 34.22
C SER A 64 0.10 -11.53 32.70
N ILE A 65 1.29 -11.79 32.15
CA ILE A 65 1.58 -11.64 30.71
C ILE A 65 1.21 -12.94 29.98
N GLU A 66 0.17 -12.87 29.16
CA GLU A 66 -0.41 -14.02 28.46
C GLU A 66 -0.32 -13.81 26.94
N LEU A 67 0.19 -14.82 26.22
CA LEU A 67 0.12 -14.87 24.76
C LEU A 67 -1.26 -15.39 24.33
N ILE A 68 -1.94 -14.64 23.47
CA ILE A 68 -3.29 -14.97 22.99
C ILE A 68 -3.18 -15.61 21.61
N GLY A 69 -3.32 -16.94 21.56
CA GLY A 69 -3.39 -17.67 20.29
C GLY A 69 -4.76 -17.58 19.60
N GLY A 70 -4.81 -18.02 18.34
CA GLY A 70 -6.06 -18.31 17.64
C GLY A 70 -6.71 -17.14 16.88
N GLN A 71 -5.90 -16.31 16.20
CA GLN A 71 -6.38 -15.16 15.40
C GLN A 71 -7.19 -14.13 16.21
N LYS A 72 -6.89 -14.01 17.50
CA LYS A 72 -7.50 -13.01 18.38
C LYS A 72 -6.74 -11.69 18.35
N PHE A 73 -7.40 -10.63 18.79
CA PHE A 73 -6.83 -9.29 18.89
C PHE A 73 -6.97 -8.79 20.33
N PRO A 74 -5.90 -8.37 21.02
CA PRO A 74 -4.50 -8.30 20.61
C PRO A 74 -3.73 -9.63 20.81
N ASP A 75 -2.48 -9.67 20.34
CA ASP A 75 -1.60 -10.85 20.43
C ASP A 75 -1.16 -11.18 21.87
N ILE A 76 -0.92 -10.17 22.72
CA ILE A 76 -0.48 -10.35 24.11
C ILE A 76 -1.39 -9.54 25.04
N VAL A 77 -1.76 -10.12 26.19
CA VAL A 77 -2.58 -9.46 27.20
C VAL A 77 -1.85 -9.44 28.54
N ALA A 78 -1.90 -8.29 29.22
CA ALA A 78 -1.37 -8.09 30.56
C ALA A 78 -2.49 -7.71 31.52
N LYS A 79 -2.62 -8.46 32.62
CA LYS A 79 -3.61 -8.23 33.69
C LYS A 79 -5.05 -8.09 33.17
N LYS A 80 -5.38 -8.78 32.07
CA LYS A 80 -6.70 -8.79 31.40
C LYS A 80 -7.24 -7.43 30.96
N TYR A 81 -6.40 -6.39 30.98
CA TYR A 81 -6.81 -5.00 30.73
C TYR A 81 -5.98 -4.35 29.63
N TYR A 82 -4.67 -4.60 29.65
CA TYR A 82 -3.75 -4.07 28.67
C TYR A 82 -3.46 -5.10 27.58
N GLY A 83 -3.36 -4.60 26.36
CA GLY A 83 -3.14 -5.37 25.15
C GLY A 83 -1.91 -4.89 24.40
N ILE A 84 -1.17 -5.81 23.79
CA ILE A 84 -0.06 -5.51 22.90
C ILE A 84 -0.29 -6.26 21.60
N GLU A 85 -0.48 -5.51 20.52
CA GLU A 85 -0.51 -6.01 19.16
C GLU A 85 0.90 -5.95 18.57
N VAL A 86 1.36 -7.04 17.99
CA VAL A 86 2.71 -7.17 17.46
C VAL A 86 2.67 -7.20 15.94
N LYS A 87 3.44 -6.30 15.31
CA LYS A 87 3.62 -6.27 13.85
C LYS A 87 5.09 -6.24 13.47
N THR A 88 5.38 -6.80 12.30
CA THR A 88 6.73 -6.82 11.73
C THR A 88 6.73 -6.32 10.30
N THR A 89 7.88 -5.80 9.86
CA THR A 89 8.18 -5.60 8.45
C THR A 89 9.63 -5.96 8.18
N THR A 90 9.90 -6.50 6.99
CA THR A 90 11.26 -6.71 6.46
C THR A 90 11.76 -5.53 5.64
N GLN A 91 10.88 -4.55 5.36
CA GLN A 91 11.20 -3.34 4.62
C GLN A 91 11.63 -2.22 5.57
N ASN A 92 12.40 -1.24 5.08
CA ASN A 92 12.87 -0.12 5.90
C ASN A 92 11.81 1.00 6.01
N HIS A 93 10.64 0.67 6.55
CA HIS A 93 9.55 1.62 6.78
C HIS A 93 8.78 1.29 8.06
N TRP A 94 7.90 2.19 8.48
CA TRP A 94 7.09 2.05 9.71
C TRP A 94 5.59 1.93 9.45
N LYS A 95 5.23 1.54 8.22
CA LYS A 95 3.85 1.40 7.76
C LYS A 95 3.47 -0.05 7.56
N THR A 96 2.23 -0.43 7.86
CA THR A 96 1.68 -1.74 7.48
C THR A 96 0.17 -1.74 7.55
N THR A 97 -0.46 -2.77 6.97
CA THR A 97 -1.89 -3.00 7.18
C THR A 97 -2.12 -3.64 8.54
N GLY A 98 -3.03 -3.06 9.33
CA GLY A 98 -3.41 -3.54 10.66
C GLY A 98 -4.64 -4.45 10.65
N ASN A 99 -5.30 -4.51 11.80
CA ASN A 99 -6.50 -5.33 12.00
C ASN A 99 -7.75 -4.73 11.34
N SER A 100 -8.80 -5.56 11.26
CA SER A 100 -10.11 -5.17 10.75
C SER A 100 -10.72 -4.06 11.60
N VAL A 101 -11.36 -3.08 10.95
CA VAL A 101 -12.13 -2.01 11.62
C VAL A 101 -13.25 -2.56 12.50
N LEU A 102 -13.76 -3.76 12.17
CA LEU A 102 -14.83 -4.42 12.92
C LEU A 102 -14.37 -5.03 14.25
N GLU A 103 -13.07 -5.29 14.42
CA GLU A 103 -12.48 -5.88 15.63
C GLU A 103 -13.23 -7.12 16.18
N SER A 104 -13.84 -7.94 15.32
CA SER A 104 -14.69 -9.06 15.72
C SER A 104 -13.96 -10.17 16.51
N THR A 105 -12.63 -10.16 16.51
CA THR A 105 -11.78 -11.13 17.23
C THR A 105 -11.18 -10.55 18.51
N ARG A 106 -11.68 -9.39 18.98
CA ARG A 106 -11.17 -8.72 20.17
C ARG A 106 -11.32 -9.58 21.43
N VAL A 107 -10.30 -9.63 22.27
CA VAL A 107 -10.33 -10.27 23.59
C VAL A 107 -11.14 -9.43 24.56
N ASP A 108 -12.09 -10.07 25.25
CA ASP A 108 -12.94 -9.42 26.25
C ASP A 108 -12.13 -8.78 27.38
N ASN A 109 -12.62 -7.66 27.91
CA ASN A 109 -12.05 -6.88 29.03
C ASN A 109 -10.74 -6.13 28.73
N VAL A 110 -10.15 -6.29 27.55
CA VAL A 110 -9.00 -5.48 27.12
C VAL A 110 -9.47 -4.09 26.70
N GLU A 111 -9.13 -3.06 27.48
CA GLU A 111 -9.56 -1.67 27.26
C GLU A 111 -8.48 -0.79 26.64
N ARG A 112 -7.20 -1.15 26.75
CA ARG A 112 -6.07 -0.35 26.24
C ARG A 112 -5.14 -1.22 25.43
N ILE A 113 -4.92 -0.88 24.16
CA ILE A 113 -4.06 -1.65 23.25
C ILE A 113 -2.90 -0.77 22.80
N PHE A 114 -1.72 -1.38 22.71
CA PHE A 114 -0.51 -0.75 22.20
C PHE A 114 -0.01 -1.52 20.97
N MET A 115 0.50 -0.79 19.99
CA MET A 115 1.11 -1.35 18.79
C MET A 115 2.62 -1.44 19.00
N LEU A 116 3.13 -2.67 19.13
CA LEU A 116 4.55 -2.96 19.08
C LEU A 116 4.94 -3.33 17.65
N PHE A 117 5.76 -2.50 17.03
CA PHE A 117 6.20 -2.67 15.65
C PHE A 117 7.70 -2.96 15.61
N ALA A 118 8.10 -4.10 15.05
CA ALA A 118 9.48 -4.42 14.73
C ALA A 118 9.80 -4.17 13.24
N LYS A 119 10.75 -3.27 12.98
CA LYS A 119 11.34 -3.08 11.67
C LYS A 119 12.58 -3.96 11.58
N LEU A 120 12.49 -5.07 10.87
CA LEU A 120 13.54 -6.09 10.73
C LEU A 120 14.47 -5.82 9.53
N ALA A 121 14.40 -4.63 8.93
CA ALA A 121 15.42 -4.11 8.01
C ALA A 121 16.60 -3.53 8.80
N SER A 122 17.77 -3.35 8.18
CA SER A 122 18.91 -2.71 8.85
C SER A 122 18.74 -1.18 8.90
N PRO A 123 18.94 -0.52 10.06
CA PRO A 123 19.10 -1.10 11.39
C PRO A 123 17.78 -1.67 11.94
N ILE A 124 17.88 -2.81 12.64
CA ILE A 124 16.71 -3.43 13.28
C ILE A 124 16.28 -2.56 14.46
N GLU A 125 15.00 -2.21 14.49
CA GLU A 125 14.46 -1.28 15.48
C GLU A 125 13.06 -1.73 15.93
N PHE A 126 12.75 -1.47 17.20
CA PHE A 126 11.44 -1.70 17.80
C PHE A 126 10.84 -0.40 18.29
N ARG A 127 9.53 -0.21 18.07
CA ARG A 127 8.77 0.92 18.57
C ARG A 127 7.46 0.45 19.18
N CYS A 128 6.98 1.16 20.20
CA CYS A 128 5.67 0.97 20.79
C CYS A 128 4.95 2.29 20.90
N ARG A 129 3.67 2.32 20.54
CA ARG A 129 2.77 3.48 20.69
C ARG A 129 1.35 3.00 21.00
N PRO A 130 0.50 3.82 21.64
CA PRO A 130 -0.93 3.52 21.76
C PRO A 130 -1.54 3.19 20.40
N TYR A 131 -2.38 2.17 20.35
CA TYR A 131 -2.93 1.65 19.09
C TYR A 131 -3.70 2.74 18.33
N GLU A 132 -4.53 3.49 19.03
CA GLU A 132 -5.36 4.57 18.49
C GLU A 132 -4.56 5.72 17.86
N GLU A 133 -3.30 5.92 18.27
CA GLU A 133 -2.46 7.04 17.79
C GLU A 133 -1.71 6.75 16.49
N VAL A 134 -1.70 5.49 16.03
CA VAL A 134 -0.92 5.07 14.85
C VAL A 134 -1.80 4.68 13.67
N LEU A 135 -3.13 4.88 13.76
CA LEU A 135 -4.07 4.52 12.70
C LEU A 135 -4.34 5.71 11.79
N SER A 136 -3.65 5.74 10.66
CA SER A 136 -3.67 6.87 9.71
C SER A 136 -4.94 6.92 8.88
N GLU A 137 -5.34 5.77 8.31
CA GLU A 137 -6.41 5.63 7.33
C GLU A 137 -7.03 4.22 7.40
N VAL A 138 -8.02 3.96 6.54
CA VAL A 138 -8.53 2.61 6.29
C VAL A 138 -8.17 2.20 4.87
N VAL A 139 -7.87 0.93 4.66
CA VAL A 139 -7.61 0.34 3.33
C VAL A 139 -8.41 -0.95 3.22
N VAL A 140 -8.69 -1.40 1.99
CA VAL A 140 -9.31 -2.72 1.79
C VAL A 140 -8.40 -3.65 1.06
N THR A 141 -8.30 -4.82 1.67
CA THR A 141 -7.55 -5.96 1.18
C THR A 141 -8.40 -7.22 1.18
N HIS A 142 -9.52 -7.28 1.92
CA HIS A 142 -10.59 -8.32 1.93
C HIS A 142 -11.75 -7.86 2.82
N SER A 143 -11.42 -7.15 3.90
CA SER A 143 -12.31 -6.36 4.75
C SER A 143 -11.63 -5.01 5.04
N PRO A 144 -12.37 -3.98 5.48
CA PRO A 144 -11.78 -2.69 5.87
C PRO A 144 -10.80 -2.89 7.01
N ARG A 145 -9.54 -2.51 6.81
CA ARG A 145 -8.45 -2.61 7.78
C ARG A 145 -7.81 -1.24 8.00
N TYR A 146 -7.35 -0.99 9.21
CA TYR A 146 -6.60 0.24 9.46
C TYR A 146 -5.22 0.19 8.80
N LEU A 147 -4.74 1.33 8.31
CA LEU A 147 -3.35 1.52 7.90
C LEU A 147 -2.55 2.08 9.07
N ILE A 148 -1.60 1.29 9.55
CA ILE A 148 -0.70 1.63 10.65
C ILE A 148 0.44 2.48 10.10
N ASP A 149 0.77 3.58 10.79
CA ASP A 149 1.98 4.38 10.58
C ASP A 149 2.57 4.79 11.94
N MET A 150 3.71 4.22 12.33
CA MET A 150 4.33 4.57 13.62
C MET A 150 4.89 5.99 13.66
N ASN A 151 5.06 6.64 12.50
CA ASN A 151 5.51 8.04 12.41
C ASN A 151 4.34 9.02 12.31
N LEU A 152 3.11 8.57 12.51
CA LEU A 152 1.94 9.43 12.39
C LEU A 152 1.99 10.57 13.42
N GLU A 153 1.89 11.79 12.92
CA GLU A 153 1.82 13.01 13.73
C GLU A 153 0.45 13.12 14.44
N GLU A 154 0.42 13.83 15.57
CA GLU A 154 -0.80 14.11 16.31
C GLU A 154 -1.81 14.87 15.44
N GLY A 155 -3.10 14.52 15.54
CA GLY A 155 -4.17 15.15 14.75
C GLY A 155 -4.37 14.55 13.35
N ASN A 156 -3.54 13.59 12.94
CA ASN A 156 -3.61 12.97 11.61
C ASN A 156 -4.20 11.55 11.61
N THR A 157 -4.75 11.08 12.75
CA THR A 157 -5.40 9.77 12.81
C THR A 157 -6.70 9.76 12.03
N ILE A 158 -7.18 8.56 11.68
CA ILE A 158 -8.53 8.41 11.13
C ILE A 158 -9.60 8.92 12.11
N PHE A 159 -9.36 8.82 13.42
CA PHE A 159 -10.26 9.30 14.47
C PHE A 159 -10.36 10.82 14.50
N ASP A 160 -9.25 11.52 14.29
CA ASP A 160 -9.23 12.98 14.15
C ASP A 160 -9.98 13.43 12.89
N LYS A 161 -9.72 12.73 11.78
CA LYS A 161 -10.37 12.98 10.48
C LYS A 161 -11.90 12.85 10.56
N ILE A 162 -12.40 11.82 11.23
CA ILE A 162 -13.84 11.59 11.42
C ILE A 162 -14.42 12.31 12.65
N LYS A 163 -13.58 12.99 13.44
CA LYS A 163 -13.94 13.66 14.71
C LYS A 163 -14.65 12.73 15.70
N MET A 164 -14.15 11.50 15.83
CA MET A 164 -14.72 10.50 16.74
C MET A 164 -13.60 9.70 17.41
N PRO A 165 -13.49 9.72 18.75
CA PRO A 165 -12.49 8.94 19.46
C PRO A 165 -12.62 7.44 19.19
N TYR A 166 -11.48 6.74 19.15
CA TYR A 166 -11.41 5.29 18.92
C TYR A 166 -12.34 4.49 19.84
N ASP A 167 -12.29 4.75 21.16
CA ASP A 167 -13.12 4.06 22.15
C ASP A 167 -14.63 4.26 21.93
N THR A 168 -15.02 5.39 21.33
CA THR A 168 -16.41 5.65 20.95
C THR A 168 -16.77 4.91 19.68
N LEU A 169 -15.89 4.91 18.68
CA LEU A 169 -16.11 4.24 17.41
C LEU A 169 -16.27 2.73 17.58
N ARG A 170 -15.34 2.06 18.28
CA ARG A 170 -15.32 0.59 18.43
C ARG A 170 -16.54 0.03 19.15
N LYS A 171 -17.21 0.84 19.99
CA LYS A 171 -18.40 0.45 20.76
C LYS A 171 -19.70 0.64 19.98
N LYS A 172 -19.65 1.16 18.76
CA LYS A 172 -20.83 1.28 17.90
C LYS A 172 -21.21 -0.08 17.33
N GLU A 173 -22.51 -0.31 17.17
CA GLU A 173 -23.05 -1.47 16.44
C GLU A 173 -22.51 -1.57 15.01
N ASN A 174 -22.25 -0.42 14.36
CA ASN A 174 -21.60 -0.35 13.06
C ASN A 174 -20.43 0.66 13.10
N PRO A 175 -19.20 0.22 13.44
CA PRO A 175 -18.03 1.08 13.53
C PRO A 175 -17.52 1.55 12.16
N ILE A 176 -17.91 0.88 11.06
CA ILE A 176 -17.51 1.26 9.71
C ILE A 176 -18.25 2.51 9.23
N ARG A 177 -19.51 2.69 9.64
CA ARG A 177 -20.38 3.75 9.10
C ARG A 177 -19.79 5.18 9.22
N PRO A 178 -19.28 5.62 10.39
CA PRO A 178 -18.68 6.96 10.49
C PRO A 178 -17.46 7.17 9.58
N ILE A 179 -16.67 6.12 9.36
CA ILE A 179 -15.54 6.14 8.43
C ILE A 179 -16.02 6.27 6.99
N VAL A 180 -17.03 5.49 6.61
CA VAL A 180 -17.67 5.57 5.29
C VAL A 180 -18.25 6.96 5.05
N ASP A 181 -18.98 7.52 6.01
CA ASP A 181 -19.59 8.85 5.89
C ASP A 181 -18.53 9.94 5.73
N TYR A 182 -17.40 9.83 6.44
CA TYR A 182 -16.24 10.71 6.25
C TYR A 182 -15.71 10.64 4.81
N TYR A 183 -15.41 9.44 4.30
CA TYR A 183 -14.91 9.31 2.93
C TYR A 183 -15.94 9.77 1.89
N LYS A 184 -17.24 9.48 2.09
CA LYS A 184 -18.34 10.00 1.26
C LYS A 184 -18.36 11.52 1.21
N SER A 185 -18.15 12.20 2.34
CA SER A 185 -18.14 13.67 2.39
C SER A 185 -16.98 14.30 1.61
N LYS A 186 -15.94 13.52 1.28
CA LYS A 186 -14.78 13.96 0.49
C LYS A 186 -14.90 13.63 -0.99
N LEU A 187 -15.91 12.89 -1.40
CA LEU A 187 -16.14 12.52 -2.80
C LEU A 187 -16.50 13.76 -3.62
N LYS A 188 -15.88 13.87 -4.79
CA LYS A 188 -16.30 14.82 -5.82
C LYS A 188 -17.47 14.25 -6.63
N PRO A 189 -18.24 15.08 -7.34
CA PRO A 189 -19.26 14.59 -8.26
C PRO A 189 -18.73 13.51 -9.20
N GLY A 190 -19.39 12.35 -9.18
CA GLY A 190 -19.03 11.16 -9.96
C GLY A 190 -17.96 10.25 -9.34
N GLU A 191 -17.46 10.55 -8.14
CA GLU A 191 -16.64 9.61 -7.35
C GLU A 191 -17.54 8.75 -6.46
N GLU A 192 -17.20 7.48 -6.29
CA GLU A 192 -17.94 6.53 -5.45
C GLU A 192 -16.98 5.66 -4.63
N LEU A 193 -17.47 5.11 -3.52
CA LEU A 193 -16.71 4.15 -2.71
C LEU A 193 -16.85 2.74 -3.31
N TRP A 194 -15.74 2.01 -3.43
CA TRP A 194 -15.70 0.71 -4.13
C TRP A 194 -16.05 -0.53 -3.27
N TRP A 195 -16.71 -0.40 -2.11
CA TRP A 195 -17.36 -1.59 -1.52
C TRP A 195 -18.63 -1.31 -0.72
N MET A 196 -19.64 -2.11 -1.07
CA MET A 196 -20.55 -2.81 -0.18
C MET A 196 -20.73 -4.25 -0.72
N ASP A 197 -19.65 -5.03 -0.84
CA ASP A 197 -19.73 -6.48 -0.61
C ASP A 197 -18.32 -7.04 -0.41
N ALA A 198 -18.11 -7.69 0.72
CA ALA A 198 -16.81 -8.10 1.19
C ALA A 198 -16.58 -9.58 0.87
N GLU A 199 -16.16 -9.89 -0.36
CA GLU A 199 -15.56 -11.19 -0.66
C GLU A 199 -14.75 -11.07 -1.96
N ASN A 200 -13.44 -11.33 -1.87
CA ASN A 200 -12.44 -11.41 -2.96
C ASN A 200 -11.90 -10.13 -3.62
N ASN A 201 -10.95 -9.45 -2.97
CA ASN A 201 -9.89 -8.74 -3.71
C ASN A 201 -8.60 -8.60 -2.89
N SER A 202 -7.59 -9.41 -3.21
CA SER A 202 -6.33 -9.59 -2.45
C SER A 202 -5.25 -8.52 -2.65
N LYS A 203 -5.59 -7.31 -3.11
CA LYS A 203 -4.63 -6.20 -3.25
C LYS A 203 -5.17 -4.89 -2.65
N PRO A 204 -4.36 -4.14 -1.89
CA PRO A 204 -4.76 -2.84 -1.37
C PRO A 204 -5.02 -1.88 -2.53
N SER A 205 -6.25 -1.36 -2.62
CA SER A 205 -6.64 -0.31 -3.55
C SER A 205 -7.16 0.90 -2.78
N ASN A 206 -7.09 2.09 -3.39
CA ASN A 206 -7.66 3.30 -2.81
C ASN A 206 -9.16 3.13 -2.57
N ILE A 207 -9.65 3.61 -1.43
CA ILE A 207 -11.06 3.51 -1.00
C ILE A 207 -12.03 4.21 -1.96
N VAL A 208 -11.55 5.25 -2.66
CA VAL A 208 -12.34 6.12 -3.52
C VAL A 208 -12.03 5.84 -4.98
N ILE A 209 -13.06 5.51 -5.77
CA ILE A 209 -12.95 5.53 -7.22
C ILE A 209 -13.04 6.97 -7.71
N ARG A 210 -11.99 7.41 -8.39
CA ARG A 210 -11.88 8.75 -8.95
C ARG A 210 -12.18 8.73 -10.44
N ILE A 211 -12.91 9.71 -10.94
CA ILE A 211 -13.02 9.91 -12.39
C ILE A 211 -11.70 10.50 -12.90
N TRP A 212 -11.20 9.99 -14.03
CA TRP A 212 -9.98 10.47 -14.69
C TRP A 212 -9.89 12.01 -14.75
N ASN A 213 -11.01 12.69 -15.03
CA ASN A 213 -11.08 14.14 -15.13
C ASN A 213 -10.70 14.87 -13.84
N ASN A 214 -10.95 14.26 -12.67
CA ASN A 214 -10.68 14.83 -11.35
C ASN A 214 -9.22 14.70 -10.90
N LEU A 215 -8.42 13.92 -11.63
CA LEU A 215 -6.99 13.75 -11.36
C LEU A 215 -6.19 15.00 -11.73
N SER A 216 -5.12 15.26 -10.98
CA SER A 216 -4.16 16.32 -11.32
C SER A 216 -3.46 16.04 -12.65
N LEU A 217 -2.89 17.08 -13.26
CA LEU A 217 -2.15 16.92 -14.52
C LEU A 217 -0.95 15.97 -14.37
N ASN A 218 -0.26 16.04 -13.22
CA ASN A 218 0.88 15.17 -12.94
C ASN A 218 0.44 13.71 -12.79
N GLU A 219 -0.61 13.43 -12.02
CA GLU A 219 -1.15 12.06 -11.88
C GLU A 219 -1.63 11.51 -13.23
N LYS A 220 -2.31 12.33 -14.05
CA LYS A 220 -2.73 11.93 -15.40
C LYS A 220 -1.54 11.54 -16.25
N GLN A 221 -0.44 12.30 -16.17
CA GLN A 221 0.76 12.02 -16.95
C GLN A 221 1.47 10.76 -16.46
N GLU A 222 1.59 10.59 -15.15
CA GLU A 222 2.17 9.39 -14.53
C GLU A 222 1.40 8.13 -14.92
N LEU A 223 0.06 8.15 -14.83
CA LEU A 223 -0.78 7.04 -15.24
C LEU A 223 -0.68 6.73 -16.73
N LYS A 224 -0.56 7.76 -17.59
CA LYS A 224 -0.32 7.55 -19.04
C LYS A 224 1.03 6.90 -19.29
N ASN A 225 2.08 7.32 -18.60
CA ASN A 225 3.42 6.75 -18.75
C ASN A 225 3.44 5.29 -18.29
N ARG A 226 2.88 4.99 -17.11
CA ARG A 226 2.71 3.62 -16.61
C ARG A 226 1.88 2.76 -17.55
N ALA A 227 0.80 3.31 -18.12
CA ALA A 227 0.00 2.61 -19.13
C ALA A 227 0.82 2.24 -20.38
N MET A 228 1.64 3.15 -20.90
CA MET A 228 2.54 2.89 -22.04
C MET A 228 3.68 1.91 -21.70
N THR A 229 4.09 1.84 -20.44
CA THR A 229 5.03 0.83 -19.95
C THR A 229 4.40 -0.55 -19.86
N TYR A 230 3.24 -0.68 -19.23
CA TYR A 230 2.64 -1.97 -18.90
C TYR A 230 1.86 -2.60 -20.07
N PHE A 231 1.34 -1.79 -20.99
CA PHE A 231 0.46 -2.27 -22.07
C PHE A 231 1.02 -1.91 -23.47
N PRO A 232 2.07 -2.59 -23.95
CA PRO A 232 2.62 -2.38 -25.30
C PRO A 232 1.58 -2.55 -26.42
N GLU A 233 0.52 -3.33 -26.20
CA GLU A 233 -0.56 -3.53 -27.16
C GLU A 233 -1.33 -2.25 -27.50
N LEU A 234 -1.23 -1.20 -26.67
CA LEU A 234 -1.77 0.12 -26.96
C LEU A 234 -1.27 0.63 -28.33
N PHE A 235 -0.05 0.26 -28.73
CA PHE A 235 0.57 0.59 -30.01
C PHE A 235 0.16 -0.34 -31.16
N GLY A 236 -0.85 -1.20 -30.97
CA GLY A 236 -1.45 -2.03 -32.00
C GLY A 236 -2.68 -1.39 -32.68
N ASN A 237 -3.38 -2.17 -33.51
CA ASN A 237 -4.59 -1.75 -34.22
C ASN A 237 -5.88 -2.49 -33.76
N SER A 238 -5.78 -3.36 -32.74
CA SER A 238 -6.93 -4.13 -32.26
C SER A 238 -7.96 -3.22 -31.58
N SER A 239 -9.25 -3.56 -31.70
CA SER A 239 -10.35 -2.81 -31.07
C SER A 239 -10.35 -2.94 -29.55
N ASP A 240 -9.83 -4.03 -29.01
CA ASP A 240 -9.78 -4.37 -27.58
C ASP A 240 -8.47 -3.97 -26.88
N LYS A 241 -7.53 -3.34 -27.58
CA LYS A 241 -6.19 -2.99 -27.04
C LYS A 241 -6.19 -2.09 -25.80
N PHE A 242 -7.32 -1.44 -25.50
CA PHE A 242 -7.49 -0.61 -24.30
C PHE A 242 -8.18 -1.37 -23.15
N GLY A 243 -8.61 -2.62 -23.36
CA GLY A 243 -9.38 -3.39 -22.39
C GLY A 243 -8.60 -3.67 -21.10
N ARG A 244 -7.37 -4.20 -21.22
CA ARG A 244 -6.51 -4.46 -20.04
C ARG A 244 -6.17 -3.18 -19.29
N LEU A 245 -5.93 -2.08 -20.02
CA LEU A 245 -5.72 -0.76 -19.43
C LEU A 245 -6.95 -0.28 -18.64
N ALA A 246 -8.15 -0.41 -19.22
CA ALA A 246 -9.38 0.02 -18.54
C ALA A 246 -9.60 -0.76 -17.23
N ILE A 247 -9.37 -2.08 -17.27
CA ILE A 247 -9.44 -2.93 -16.07
C ILE A 247 -8.38 -2.52 -15.04
N TRP A 248 -7.14 -2.26 -15.47
CA TRP A 248 -6.06 -1.84 -14.58
C TRP A 248 -6.32 -0.49 -13.92
N LEU A 249 -6.83 0.50 -14.66
CA LEU A 249 -7.21 1.79 -14.10
C LEU A 249 -8.23 1.62 -12.96
N VAL A 250 -9.25 0.77 -13.14
CA VAL A 250 -10.28 0.55 -12.12
C VAL A 250 -9.72 -0.27 -10.95
N THR A 251 -9.09 -1.41 -11.24
CA THR A 251 -8.74 -2.42 -10.23
C THR A 251 -7.47 -2.11 -9.46
N ARG A 252 -6.51 -1.38 -10.05
CA ARG A 252 -5.22 -1.06 -9.43
C ARG A 252 -5.09 0.40 -9.06
N GLU A 253 -5.64 1.30 -9.87
CA GLU A 253 -5.51 2.74 -9.65
C GLU A 253 -6.75 3.38 -9.01
N ALA A 254 -7.85 2.63 -8.90
CA ALA A 254 -9.17 3.13 -8.50
C ALA A 254 -9.59 4.36 -9.33
N VAL A 255 -9.39 4.29 -10.65
CA VAL A 255 -9.70 5.34 -11.61
C VAL A 255 -10.65 4.83 -12.69
N VAL A 256 -11.76 5.54 -12.89
CA VAL A 256 -12.66 5.32 -14.03
C VAL A 256 -12.35 6.34 -15.12
N CYS A 257 -12.03 5.85 -16.32
CA CYS A 257 -11.83 6.68 -17.51
C CYS A 257 -12.85 6.30 -18.62
N PRO A 258 -13.95 7.06 -18.76
CA PRO A 258 -14.96 6.78 -19.79
C PRO A 258 -14.40 6.83 -21.22
N ASN A 259 -13.41 7.69 -21.46
CA ASN A 259 -12.85 7.97 -22.79
C ASN A 259 -11.40 7.51 -22.92
N VAL A 260 -11.09 6.29 -22.44
CA VAL A 260 -9.71 5.76 -22.36
C VAL A 260 -8.95 5.81 -23.69
N ARG A 261 -9.63 5.57 -24.83
CA ARG A 261 -9.04 5.62 -26.17
C ARG A 261 -8.49 7.00 -26.52
N ASP A 262 -9.27 8.04 -26.20
CA ASP A 262 -8.99 9.40 -26.64
C ASP A 262 -7.76 9.97 -25.92
N LEU A 263 -7.45 9.46 -24.72
CA LEU A 263 -6.25 9.82 -23.96
C LEU A 263 -4.93 9.63 -24.74
N PHE A 264 -4.90 8.65 -25.63
CA PHE A 264 -3.71 8.24 -26.37
C PHE A 264 -3.77 8.61 -27.85
N THR A 265 -4.97 8.76 -28.42
CA THR A 265 -5.15 8.86 -29.88
C THR A 265 -5.72 10.20 -30.36
N ALA A 266 -6.26 11.03 -29.47
CA ALA A 266 -6.84 12.32 -29.86
C ALA A 266 -5.76 13.34 -30.28
N GLY A 267 -5.84 13.86 -31.51
CA GLY A 267 -4.93 14.89 -32.02
C GLY A 267 -4.31 14.63 -33.39
N GLY A 268 -4.78 13.62 -34.14
CA GLY A 268 -4.38 13.42 -35.54
C GLY A 268 -2.92 12.99 -35.73
N LYS A 269 -2.24 13.58 -36.73
CA LYS A 269 -0.85 13.27 -37.10
C LYS A 269 -0.04 14.56 -37.15
N SER A 270 1.23 14.52 -36.74
CA SER A 270 2.17 15.65 -36.83
C SER A 270 3.57 15.18 -37.20
N ASP A 271 4.42 16.09 -37.63
CA ASP A 271 5.84 15.80 -37.84
C ASP A 271 6.57 15.76 -36.48
N TYR A 272 7.62 14.94 -36.36
CA TYR A 272 8.41 14.73 -35.15
C TYR A 272 9.91 14.77 -35.45
N LEU A 273 10.69 15.49 -34.65
CA LEU A 273 12.13 15.68 -34.85
C LEU A 273 12.94 14.86 -33.84
N VAL A 274 13.81 13.96 -34.34
CA VAL A 274 14.79 13.25 -33.50
C VAL A 274 16.19 13.60 -33.98
N GLY A 275 16.91 14.38 -33.18
CA GLY A 275 18.21 14.93 -33.59
C GLY A 275 18.08 15.77 -34.85
N LYS A 276 18.70 15.34 -35.96
CA LYS A 276 18.62 16.02 -37.27
C LYS A 276 17.59 15.40 -38.22
N LYS A 277 16.91 14.32 -37.83
CA LYS A 277 15.94 13.60 -38.68
C LYS A 277 14.52 14.01 -38.36
N THR A 278 13.76 14.41 -39.38
CA THR A 278 12.33 14.72 -39.25
C THR A 278 11.49 13.56 -39.78
N TYR A 279 10.65 12.99 -38.93
CA TYR A 279 9.66 11.98 -39.26
C TYR A 279 8.34 12.65 -39.56
N LYS A 280 7.81 12.47 -40.77
CA LYS A 280 6.56 13.14 -41.18
C LYS A 280 5.33 12.34 -40.81
N LYS A 281 4.21 13.03 -40.54
CA LYS A 281 2.88 12.43 -40.32
C LYS A 281 2.86 11.30 -39.27
N VAL A 282 3.56 11.49 -38.16
CA VAL A 282 3.59 10.55 -37.04
C VAL A 282 2.22 10.54 -36.34
N PRO A 283 1.57 9.37 -36.16
CA PRO A 283 0.32 9.27 -35.41
C PRO A 283 0.45 9.74 -33.96
N ARG A 284 -0.63 10.34 -33.42
CA ARG A 284 -0.63 10.92 -32.07
C ARG A 284 -0.15 9.99 -30.97
N ILE A 285 -0.50 8.72 -31.03
CA ILE A 285 -0.08 7.73 -30.03
C ILE A 285 1.44 7.59 -29.96
N PHE A 286 2.14 7.68 -31.09
CA PHE A 286 3.59 7.64 -31.15
C PHE A 286 4.22 8.98 -30.77
N LEU A 287 3.58 10.12 -31.07
CA LEU A 287 4.03 11.41 -30.54
C LEU A 287 4.03 11.41 -29.01
N ASN A 288 2.90 11.00 -28.41
CA ASN A 288 2.76 10.91 -26.96
C ASN A 288 3.79 9.95 -26.36
N LEU A 289 4.10 8.84 -27.04
CA LEU A 289 5.14 7.90 -26.63
C LEU A 289 6.52 8.56 -26.68
N PHE A 290 6.89 9.14 -27.82
CA PHE A 290 8.23 9.70 -28.05
C PHE A 290 8.54 10.87 -27.11
N ASP A 291 7.56 11.72 -26.83
CA ASP A 291 7.68 12.84 -25.89
C ASP A 291 7.94 12.37 -24.44
N ASN A 292 7.58 11.12 -24.12
CA ASN A 292 7.61 10.58 -22.75
C ASN A 292 8.58 9.42 -22.55
N VAL A 293 9.39 9.06 -23.57
CA VAL A 293 10.36 7.95 -23.47
C VAL A 293 11.24 8.04 -22.22
N PRO A 294 11.82 9.19 -21.83
CA PRO A 294 12.66 9.25 -20.62
C PRO A 294 11.93 8.79 -19.35
N SER A 295 10.70 9.26 -19.11
CA SER A 295 9.90 8.87 -17.94
C SER A 295 9.40 7.43 -18.03
N ILE A 296 9.11 6.92 -19.22
CA ILE A 296 8.75 5.52 -19.44
C ILE A 296 9.93 4.60 -19.13
N VAL A 297 11.14 4.99 -19.57
CA VAL A 297 12.39 4.27 -19.29
C VAL A 297 12.65 4.22 -17.79
N GLU A 298 12.50 5.35 -17.09
CA GLU A 298 12.59 5.40 -15.62
C GLU A 298 11.56 4.45 -14.97
N THR A 299 10.31 4.45 -15.45
CA THR A 299 9.26 3.55 -14.95
C THR A 299 9.62 2.07 -15.17
N ILE A 300 10.19 1.73 -16.33
CA ILE A 300 10.69 0.37 -16.62
C ILE A 300 11.81 -0.01 -15.66
N PHE A 301 12.77 0.89 -15.40
CA PHE A 301 13.87 0.61 -14.48
C PHE A 301 13.43 0.45 -13.03
N ASN A 302 12.43 1.23 -12.60
CA ASN A 302 11.85 1.15 -11.26
C ASN A 302 10.87 -0.01 -11.07
N THR A 303 10.37 -0.61 -12.15
CA THR A 303 9.50 -1.80 -12.09
C THR A 303 10.34 -3.08 -12.19
N SER A 304 10.02 -4.08 -11.36
CA SER A 304 10.70 -5.38 -11.41
C SER A 304 10.41 -6.14 -12.71
N ALA A 305 11.39 -6.89 -13.20
CA ALA A 305 11.23 -7.74 -14.37
C ALA A 305 10.13 -8.80 -14.21
N PHE A 306 9.91 -9.27 -12.99
CA PHE A 306 8.80 -10.17 -12.66
C PHE A 306 7.45 -9.51 -12.93
N GLU A 307 7.23 -8.31 -12.40
CA GLU A 307 5.99 -7.57 -12.59
C GLU A 307 5.76 -7.20 -14.07
N LEU A 308 6.81 -6.75 -14.78
CA LEU A 308 6.71 -6.46 -16.20
C LEU A 308 6.38 -7.71 -17.02
N SER A 309 6.92 -8.87 -16.65
CA SER A 309 6.62 -10.13 -17.33
C SER A 309 5.13 -10.50 -17.24
N GLU A 310 4.50 -10.22 -16.09
CA GLU A 310 3.06 -10.46 -15.89
C GLU A 310 2.21 -9.53 -16.78
N TYR A 311 2.55 -8.24 -16.88
CA TYR A 311 1.82 -7.30 -17.73
C TYR A 311 2.03 -7.57 -19.22
N TRP A 312 3.24 -7.94 -19.62
CA TRP A 312 3.58 -8.19 -21.03
C TRP A 312 3.23 -9.61 -21.49
N GLU A 313 2.81 -10.49 -20.57
CA GLU A 313 2.56 -11.91 -20.83
C GLU A 313 3.77 -12.60 -21.51
N THR A 314 4.97 -12.06 -21.27
CA THR A 314 6.22 -12.44 -21.91
C THR A 314 7.35 -12.29 -20.90
N LYS A 315 8.20 -13.32 -20.76
CA LYS A 315 9.30 -13.28 -19.78
C LYS A 315 10.35 -12.26 -20.17
N THR A 316 10.73 -11.41 -19.22
CA THR A 316 11.88 -10.50 -19.32
C THR A 316 12.85 -10.69 -18.15
N SER A 317 13.97 -9.96 -18.16
CA SER A 317 14.95 -9.93 -17.07
C SER A 317 15.37 -8.49 -16.76
N GLU A 318 15.94 -8.25 -15.57
CA GLU A 318 16.38 -6.91 -15.18
C GLU A 318 17.37 -6.28 -16.16
N LYS A 319 18.16 -7.10 -16.85
CA LYS A 319 19.12 -6.63 -17.86
C LYS A 319 18.46 -6.30 -19.21
N ASN A 320 17.36 -6.97 -19.55
CA ASN A 320 16.78 -6.92 -20.89
C ASN A 320 15.46 -6.13 -20.98
N LYS A 321 14.83 -5.80 -19.84
CA LYS A 321 13.50 -5.18 -19.78
C LYS A 321 13.29 -3.98 -20.71
N LEU A 322 14.30 -3.12 -20.86
CA LEU A 322 14.20 -2.00 -21.80
C LEU A 322 14.16 -2.46 -23.26
N PHE A 323 15.06 -3.36 -23.66
CA PHE A 323 15.10 -3.87 -25.02
C PHE A 323 13.87 -4.70 -25.36
N ASP A 324 13.42 -5.56 -24.44
CA ASP A 324 12.22 -6.36 -24.60
C ASP A 324 10.98 -5.47 -24.76
N TRP A 325 10.86 -4.39 -23.98
CA TRP A 325 9.79 -3.41 -24.15
C TRP A 325 9.83 -2.72 -25.53
N ILE A 326 11.00 -2.28 -25.99
CA ILE A 326 11.17 -1.68 -27.32
C ILE A 326 10.72 -2.65 -28.42
N GLU A 327 11.10 -3.92 -28.32
CA GLU A 327 10.67 -4.95 -29.28
C GLU A 327 9.16 -5.15 -29.25
N LEU A 328 8.55 -5.28 -28.07
CA LEU A 328 7.10 -5.43 -27.93
C LEU A 328 6.34 -4.27 -28.58
N VAL A 329 6.73 -3.03 -28.27
CA VAL A 329 6.12 -1.83 -28.86
C VAL A 329 6.31 -1.81 -30.38
N ALA A 330 7.51 -2.15 -30.86
CA ALA A 330 7.80 -2.22 -32.29
C ALA A 330 6.96 -3.29 -32.99
N GLU A 331 6.82 -4.48 -32.43
CA GLU A 331 5.99 -5.56 -32.99
C GLU A 331 4.51 -5.17 -33.06
N HIS A 332 3.95 -4.56 -32.01
CA HIS A 332 2.59 -4.05 -32.04
C HIS A 332 2.41 -2.93 -33.07
N SER A 333 3.40 -2.04 -33.20
CA SER A 333 3.35 -0.89 -34.12
C SER A 333 3.24 -1.28 -35.61
N LYS A 334 3.80 -2.43 -36.01
CA LYS A 334 3.72 -2.93 -37.41
C LYS A 334 2.29 -3.08 -37.90
N LYS A 335 1.34 -3.28 -36.99
CA LYS A 335 -0.09 -3.46 -37.28
C LYS A 335 -0.79 -2.13 -37.58
N ILE A 336 -0.19 -0.98 -37.23
CA ILE A 336 -0.74 0.34 -37.52
C ILE A 336 -0.34 0.75 -38.93
N GLN A 337 -1.30 0.78 -39.86
CA GLN A 337 -1.06 1.13 -41.27
C GLN A 337 -0.41 2.51 -41.42
N ASP A 338 -0.85 3.47 -40.61
CA ASP A 338 -0.38 4.85 -40.61
C ASP A 338 1.05 5.06 -40.08
N ALA A 339 1.67 4.01 -39.54
CA ALA A 339 3.03 4.05 -38.99
C ALA A 339 4.00 3.15 -39.79
N LYS A 340 3.57 2.54 -40.90
CA LYS A 340 4.42 1.63 -41.69
C LYS A 340 5.71 2.27 -42.22
N HIS A 341 5.70 3.59 -42.43
CA HIS A 341 6.87 4.34 -42.88
C HIS A 341 7.85 4.68 -41.74
N LEU A 342 7.50 4.37 -40.49
CA LEU A 342 8.30 4.65 -39.31
C LEU A 342 9.03 3.38 -38.86
N ASN A 343 10.34 3.48 -38.65
CA ASN A 343 11.08 2.44 -37.94
C ASN A 343 11.00 2.72 -36.43
N ILE A 344 9.89 2.29 -35.81
CA ILE A 344 9.60 2.57 -34.39
C ILE A 344 10.71 2.04 -33.47
N LYS A 345 11.24 0.85 -33.76
CA LYS A 345 12.37 0.28 -33.02
C LYS A 345 13.58 1.21 -33.04
N GLN A 346 14.01 1.66 -34.23
CA GLN A 346 15.15 2.57 -34.35
C GLN A 346 14.89 3.90 -33.63
N ILE A 347 13.69 4.47 -33.78
CA ILE A 347 13.33 5.74 -33.16
C ILE A 347 13.39 5.62 -31.63
N LEU A 348 12.81 4.56 -31.06
CA LEU A 348 12.84 4.33 -29.61
C LEU A 348 14.26 4.10 -29.11
N THR A 349 15.07 3.32 -29.81
CA THR A 349 16.49 3.14 -29.48
C THR A 349 17.26 4.48 -29.50
N ASP A 350 17.02 5.32 -30.51
CA ASP A 350 17.67 6.63 -30.66
C ASP A 350 17.26 7.64 -29.58
N ILE A 351 16.10 7.47 -28.95
CA ILE A 351 15.61 8.34 -27.87
C ILE A 351 15.97 7.77 -26.50
N ALA A 352 15.84 6.46 -26.29
CA ALA A 352 16.02 5.80 -25.00
C ALA A 352 17.50 5.59 -24.62
N LEU A 353 18.42 5.57 -25.58
CA LEU A 353 19.86 5.38 -25.35
C LEU A 353 20.68 6.68 -25.47
N LYS A 354 20.01 7.83 -25.54
CA LYS A 354 20.63 9.15 -25.35
C LYS A 354 20.59 9.52 -23.89
#